data_AF-M7BQG0-F1
#
_entry.id   AF-M7BQG0-F1
#
_cell.length_a   1.000
_cell.length_b   1.000
_cell.length_c   1.000
_cell.angle_alpha   90.00
_cell.angle_beta   90.00
_cell.angle_gamma   90.00
#
_symmetry.space_group_name_H-M   'P 1'
#
loop_
_entity.id
_entity.type
_entity.pdbx_description
1 polymer ?
#
loop_
_entity_poly.entity_id
_entity_poly.type
_entity_poly.pdbx_seq_one_letter_code
_entity_poly.pdbx_strand_id
1 'polypeptide(L)'
;MLAVVWRCTVKKAKLQGPPDKFNTYVTLKVQNVKSTTVAVRGDQPCWEQDFMFEISRLDLGLIVEVWNKGLIWDTMVGTVWIALKAVRQSDEEGPGEWSTLEAEVVMKHDEICGTKKPTPHKILLDTRFELPFGFRVAAVLVCIRKKKRSTSSRKLMLKEIDIPEEEARYWTKKLERINSLEDRAEYSFSEEVQKKPLPTAASQCLGAMSAQYR
;
A
#
# COMPACT_ATOMS: atom_id res chain seq x y z
N MET A 1 -3.96 -12.37 -8.57
CA MET A 1 -3.36 -11.43 -7.61
C MET A 1 -3.41 -12.12 -6.25
N LEU A 2 -2.29 -12.19 -5.52
CA LEU A 2 -2.26 -12.87 -4.22
C LEU A 2 -2.91 -11.95 -3.18
N ALA A 3 -3.87 -12.46 -2.42
CA ALA A 3 -4.36 -11.74 -1.25
C ALA A 3 -3.23 -11.69 -0.21
N VAL A 4 -2.97 -10.51 0.34
CA VAL A 4 -2.01 -10.30 1.43
C VAL A 4 -2.81 -10.06 2.69
N VAL A 5 -2.40 -10.71 3.80
CA VAL A 5 -3.00 -10.46 5.11
C VAL A 5 -2.39 -9.18 5.67
N TRP A 6 -3.25 -8.20 5.88
CA TRP A 6 -2.90 -6.90 6.41
C TRP A 6 -3.36 -6.82 7.85
N ARG A 7 -2.46 -6.46 8.76
CA ARG A 7 -2.76 -6.31 10.18
C ARG A 7 -2.63 -4.85 10.58
N CYS A 8 -3.65 -4.36 11.27
CA CYS A 8 -3.67 -3.04 11.86
C CYS A 8 -3.99 -3.17 13.35
N THR A 9 -3.04 -2.78 14.19
CA THR A 9 -3.23 -2.67 15.64
C THR A 9 -3.60 -1.23 15.96
N VAL A 10 -4.81 -1.04 16.48
CA VAL A 10 -5.26 0.25 16.99
C VAL A 10 -4.81 0.35 18.45
N LYS A 11 -3.74 1.11 18.70
CA LYS A 11 -3.11 1.18 20.02
C LYS A 11 -3.81 2.16 20.94
N LYS A 12 -3.67 3.44 20.66
CA LYS A 12 -4.18 4.54 21.52
C LYS A 12 -4.30 5.84 20.74
N ALA A 13 -4.94 6.84 21.35
CA ALA A 13 -5.00 8.20 20.81
C ALA A 13 -4.61 9.24 21.86
N LYS A 14 -4.32 10.45 21.40
CA LYS A 14 -4.17 11.65 22.22
C LYS A 14 -5.08 12.73 21.65
N LEU A 15 -6.12 13.06 22.39
CA LEU A 15 -7.18 13.97 21.98
C LEU A 15 -7.03 15.29 22.73
N GLN A 16 -7.10 16.41 22.02
CA GLN A 16 -7.02 17.72 22.64
C GLN A 16 -8.38 18.11 23.22
N GLY A 17 -8.50 18.16 24.54
CA GLY A 17 -9.69 18.66 25.23
C GLY A 17 -9.91 18.02 26.61
N PRO A 18 -10.96 18.43 27.34
CA PRO A 18 -11.33 17.82 28.62
C PRO A 18 -11.66 16.31 28.48
N PRO A 19 -11.16 15.44 29.37
CA PRO A 19 -11.33 13.98 29.26
C PRO A 19 -12.78 13.51 29.29
N ASP A 20 -13.65 14.22 30.02
CA ASP A 20 -15.07 13.93 30.18
C ASP A 20 -15.88 14.13 28.89
N LYS A 21 -15.33 14.85 27.91
CA LYS A 21 -15.96 15.08 26.61
C LYS A 21 -15.76 13.94 25.62
N PHE A 22 -14.92 12.96 25.94
CA PHE A 22 -14.54 11.91 25.01
C PHE A 22 -15.04 10.54 25.46
N ASN A 23 -15.75 9.88 24.55
CA ASN A 23 -16.12 8.48 24.59
C ASN A 23 -15.93 7.90 23.18
N THR A 24 -14.70 7.59 22.83
CA THR A 24 -14.29 7.40 21.44
C THR A 24 -14.10 5.96 21.03
N TYR A 25 -14.45 5.64 19.79
CA TYR A 25 -14.14 4.38 19.15
C TYR A 25 -13.49 4.64 17.78
N VAL A 26 -12.82 3.62 17.24
CA VAL A 26 -12.13 3.69 15.95
C VAL A 26 -12.82 2.76 14.97
N THR A 27 -13.05 3.25 13.75
CA THR A 27 -13.50 2.42 12.63
C THR A 27 -12.40 2.31 11.59
N LEU A 28 -12.15 1.07 11.15
CA LEU A 28 -11.23 0.74 10.07
C LEU A 28 -12.05 0.36 8.85
N LYS A 29 -11.84 1.04 7.72
CA LYS A 29 -12.53 0.75 6.46
C LYS A 29 -11.50 0.49 5.37
N VAL A 30 -11.58 -0.67 4.75
CA VAL A 30 -10.76 -1.03 3.60
C VAL A 30 -11.62 -1.85 2.67
N GLN A 31 -11.61 -1.53 1.38
CA GLN A 31 -12.55 -2.13 0.42
C GLN A 31 -14.01 -2.05 0.93
N ASN A 32 -14.77 -3.15 0.83
CA ASN A 32 -16.15 -3.25 1.29
C ASN A 32 -16.27 -3.79 2.73
N VAL A 33 -15.16 -3.86 3.48
CA VAL A 33 -15.16 -4.33 4.86
C VAL A 33 -14.94 -3.19 5.84
N LYS A 34 -15.59 -3.31 7.00
CA LYS A 34 -15.49 -2.35 8.10
C LYS A 34 -15.34 -3.11 9.41
N SER A 35 -14.39 -2.67 10.23
CA SER A 35 -14.22 -3.14 11.61
C SER A 35 -14.27 -1.97 12.58
N THR A 36 -14.59 -2.23 13.84
CA THR A 36 -14.83 -1.18 14.84
C THR A 36 -14.34 -1.63 16.22
N THR A 37 -13.64 -0.74 16.93
CA THR A 37 -13.23 -0.98 18.31
C THR A 37 -14.36 -0.72 19.31
N VAL A 38 -14.15 -1.12 20.56
CA VAL A 38 -15.02 -0.66 21.67
C VAL A 38 -14.83 0.84 21.94
N ALA A 39 -15.87 1.49 22.46
CA ALA A 39 -15.76 2.88 22.88
C ALA A 39 -15.02 2.98 24.22
N VAL A 40 -14.02 3.86 24.29
CA VAL A 40 -13.18 4.10 25.47
C VAL A 40 -13.27 5.58 25.84
N ARG A 41 -13.44 5.85 27.13
CA ARG A 41 -13.57 7.23 27.66
C ARG A 41 -12.21 7.86 27.93
N GLY A 42 -12.18 9.19 27.89
CA GLY A 42 -10.98 9.98 28.21
C GLY A 42 -10.32 10.57 26.96
N ASP A 43 -9.43 11.54 27.20
CA ASP A 43 -8.64 12.23 26.18
C ASP A 43 -7.42 11.41 25.73
N GLN A 44 -7.06 10.34 26.45
CA GLN A 44 -5.99 9.41 26.11
C GLN A 44 -6.50 7.95 26.08
N PRO A 45 -7.46 7.63 25.18
CA PRO A 45 -8.01 6.28 25.10
C PRO A 45 -6.96 5.27 24.64
N CYS A 46 -7.02 4.06 25.19
CA CYS A 46 -6.14 2.94 24.87
C CYS A 46 -7.02 1.74 24.49
N TRP A 47 -6.87 1.22 23.27
CA TRP A 47 -7.66 0.11 22.75
C TRP A 47 -6.84 -1.18 22.64
N GLU A 48 -5.58 -1.10 22.22
CA GLU A 48 -4.68 -2.24 21.95
C GLU A 48 -5.42 -3.41 21.27
N GLN A 49 -6.08 -3.11 20.14
CA GLN A 49 -6.94 -4.06 19.43
C GLN A 49 -6.41 -4.33 18.02
N ASP A 50 -6.19 -5.62 17.72
CA ASP A 50 -5.75 -6.10 16.43
C ASP A 50 -6.91 -6.36 15.46
N PHE A 51 -6.73 -5.93 14.22
CA PHE A 51 -7.61 -6.25 13.11
C PHE A 51 -6.82 -6.82 11.94
N MET A 52 -7.38 -7.83 11.30
CA MET A 52 -6.81 -8.47 10.12
C MET A 52 -7.74 -8.33 8.92
N PHE A 53 -7.17 -8.01 7.78
CA PHE A 53 -7.87 -7.81 6.51
C PHE A 53 -7.18 -8.61 5.42
N GLU A 54 -7.95 -9.35 4.63
CA GLU A 54 -7.45 -9.94 3.39
C GLU A 54 -7.60 -8.92 2.26
N ILE A 55 -6.47 -8.42 1.76
CA ILE A 55 -6.46 -7.37 0.74
C ILE A 55 -5.94 -7.94 -0.57
N SER A 56 -6.74 -7.80 -1.62
CA SER A 56 -6.39 -8.16 -2.99
C SER A 56 -5.92 -6.98 -3.84
N ARG A 57 -6.31 -5.74 -3.48
CA ARG A 57 -6.04 -4.50 -4.23
C ARG A 57 -5.17 -3.55 -3.42
N LEU A 58 -3.87 -3.49 -3.75
CA LEU A 58 -2.87 -2.66 -3.05
C LEU A 58 -2.84 -1.20 -3.51
N ASP A 59 -3.56 -0.88 -4.58
CA ASP A 59 -3.76 0.48 -5.11
C ASP A 59 -4.69 1.33 -4.23
N LEU A 60 -5.42 0.69 -3.31
CA LEU A 60 -6.35 1.34 -2.37
C LEU A 60 -5.64 1.80 -1.08
N GLY A 61 -6.43 2.37 -0.15
CA GLY A 61 -5.97 2.77 1.18
C GLY A 61 -6.86 2.22 2.30
N LEU A 62 -6.29 2.12 3.49
CA LEU A 62 -7.02 1.93 4.74
C LEU A 62 -7.46 3.29 5.27
N ILE A 63 -8.76 3.44 5.50
CA ILE A 63 -9.33 4.63 6.15
C ILE A 63 -9.51 4.30 7.62
N VAL A 64 -8.99 5.15 8.49
CA VAL A 64 -9.14 5.05 9.93
C VAL A 64 -9.87 6.29 10.42
N GLU A 65 -11.06 6.11 10.97
CA GLU A 65 -11.87 7.21 11.51
C GLU A 65 -12.02 7.06 13.01
N VAL A 66 -11.82 8.15 13.74
CA VAL A 66 -12.09 8.23 15.18
C VAL A 66 -13.42 8.94 15.37
N TRP A 67 -14.33 8.29 16.07
CA TRP A 67 -15.68 8.77 16.33
C TRP A 67 -15.89 8.97 17.81
N ASN A 68 -16.56 10.05 18.19
CA ASN A 68 -17.02 10.29 19.54
C ASN A 68 -18.47 9.83 19.66
N LYS A 69 -18.73 8.88 20.56
CA LYS A 69 -20.03 8.27 20.75
C LYS A 69 -20.98 9.23 21.45
N GLY A 70 -22.07 9.57 20.78
CA GLY A 70 -23.15 10.40 21.34
C GLY A 70 -24.33 9.57 21.83
N LEU A 71 -25.33 10.26 22.38
CA LEU A 71 -26.59 9.62 22.81
C LEU A 71 -27.51 9.32 21.62
N ILE A 72 -27.48 10.17 20.59
CA ILE A 72 -28.36 10.08 19.42
C ILE A 72 -27.54 9.95 18.13
N TRP A 73 -26.50 10.77 17.98
CA TRP A 73 -25.60 10.74 16.84
C TRP A 73 -24.15 10.76 17.30
N ASP A 74 -23.30 10.04 16.58
CA ASP A 74 -21.86 10.04 16.79
C ASP A 74 -21.23 11.17 15.97
N THR A 75 -20.16 11.77 16.51
CA THR A 75 -19.46 12.90 15.86
C THR A 75 -18.06 12.47 15.45
N MET A 76 -17.68 12.70 14.19
CA MET A 76 -16.32 12.41 13.73
C MET A 76 -15.32 13.35 14.43
N VAL A 77 -14.33 12.77 15.11
CA VAL A 77 -13.20 13.50 15.72
C VAL A 77 -12.15 13.80 14.66
N GLY A 78 -11.91 12.84 13.78
CA GLY A 78 -11.06 13.00 12.61
C GLY A 78 -10.74 11.66 11.95
N THR A 79 -10.00 11.72 10.86
CA THR A 79 -9.69 10.58 9.99
C THR A 79 -8.23 10.59 9.57
N VAL A 80 -7.69 9.42 9.24
CA VAL A 80 -6.41 9.27 8.53
C VAL A 80 -6.57 8.25 7.42
N TRP A 81 -5.89 8.50 6.29
CA TRP A 81 -5.84 7.58 5.17
C TRP A 81 -4.41 7.04 5.00
N ILE A 82 -4.28 5.71 5.01
CA ILE A 82 -3.00 5.02 4.90
C ILE A 82 -2.96 4.28 3.57
N ALA A 83 -2.04 4.67 2.69
CA ALA A 83 -1.84 4.00 1.41
C ALA A 83 -1.31 2.57 1.64
N LEU A 84 -2.01 1.56 1.12
CA LEU A 84 -1.65 0.15 1.38
C LEU A 84 -0.28 -0.22 0.81
N LYS A 85 0.12 0.42 -0.31
CA LYS A 85 1.45 0.29 -0.93
C LYS A 85 2.60 0.80 -0.07
N ALA A 86 2.35 1.68 0.90
CA ALA A 86 3.39 2.32 1.71
C ALA A 86 3.70 1.53 2.99
N VAL A 87 2.94 0.49 3.28
CA VAL A 87 3.05 -0.25 4.54
C VAL A 87 4.11 -1.34 4.47
N ARG A 88 4.87 -1.43 5.56
CA ARG A 88 6.02 -2.30 5.67
C ARG A 88 5.59 -3.74 5.93
N GLN A 89 6.41 -4.67 5.45
CA GLN A 89 6.32 -6.06 5.83
C GLN A 89 6.91 -6.23 7.23
N SER A 90 6.21 -6.93 8.12
CA SER A 90 6.74 -7.35 9.41
C SER A 90 5.94 -8.53 9.95
N ASP A 91 6.62 -9.50 10.56
CA ASP A 91 6.00 -10.60 11.30
C ASP A 91 5.88 -10.28 12.81
N GLU A 92 6.54 -9.20 13.27
CA GLU A 92 6.51 -8.75 14.66
C GLU A 92 5.67 -7.48 14.80
N GLU A 93 4.95 -7.36 15.93
CA GLU A 93 4.22 -6.15 16.28
C GLU A 93 5.17 -5.00 16.56
N GLY A 94 4.96 -3.87 15.86
CA GLY A 94 5.79 -2.69 16.01
C GLY A 94 5.35 -1.79 17.17
N PRO A 95 6.15 -0.77 17.52
CA PRO A 95 5.74 0.26 18.49
C PRO A 95 4.58 1.14 17.99
N GLY A 96 4.28 1.08 16.68
CA GLY A 96 3.31 1.93 15.99
C GLY A 96 3.87 3.30 15.61
N GLU A 97 3.14 4.01 14.77
CA GLU A 97 3.44 5.36 14.31
C GLU A 97 2.30 6.33 14.67
N TRP A 98 2.67 7.51 15.20
CA TRP A 98 1.71 8.56 15.51
C TRP A 98 1.31 9.30 14.24
N SER A 99 0.02 9.28 13.93
CA SER A 99 -0.58 10.03 12.83
C SER A 99 -1.48 11.15 13.34
N THR A 100 -1.42 12.32 12.71
CA THR A 100 -2.38 13.41 12.95
C THR A 100 -3.72 13.04 12.33
N LEU A 101 -4.80 13.25 13.09
CA LEU A 101 -6.15 13.10 12.56
C LEU A 101 -6.52 14.35 11.77
N GLU A 102 -7.11 14.16 10.61
CA GLU A 102 -7.53 15.21 9.69
C GLU A 102 -9.06 15.35 9.72
N ALA A 103 -9.59 16.54 9.43
CA ALA A 103 -11.02 16.81 9.51
C ALA A 103 -11.79 16.40 8.24
N GLU A 104 -11.13 16.27 7.09
CA GLU A 104 -11.79 16.01 5.81
C GLU A 104 -11.09 14.91 5.00
N VAL A 105 -11.90 14.08 4.34
CA VAL A 105 -11.43 13.12 3.33
C VAL A 105 -11.37 13.80 1.97
N VAL A 106 -10.31 13.53 1.20
CA VAL A 106 -10.13 14.06 -0.16
C VAL A 106 -10.54 13.00 -1.17
N MET A 107 -11.56 13.33 -1.97
CA MET A 107 -12.07 12.48 -3.04
C MET A 107 -11.54 12.97 -4.39
N LYS A 108 -11.16 12.04 -5.27
CA LYS A 108 -10.83 12.30 -6.68
C LYS A 108 -11.40 11.17 -7.53
N HIS A 109 -12.24 11.52 -8.52
CA HIS A 109 -12.93 10.53 -9.38
C HIS A 109 -13.64 9.42 -8.57
N ASP A 110 -14.38 9.80 -7.53
CA ASP A 110 -15.07 8.90 -6.60
C ASP A 110 -14.18 7.95 -5.78
N GLU A 111 -12.86 8.13 -5.81
CA GLU A 111 -11.90 7.41 -4.99
C GLU A 111 -11.29 8.29 -3.91
N ILE A 112 -11.06 7.72 -2.73
CA ILE A 112 -10.37 8.41 -1.64
C ILE A 112 -8.88 8.44 -1.95
N CYS A 113 -8.33 9.66 -2.06
CA CYS A 113 -6.93 9.89 -2.40
C CYS A 113 -6.11 10.49 -1.25
N GLY A 114 -6.74 10.75 -0.10
CA GLY A 114 -6.07 11.23 1.10
C GLY A 114 -7.01 11.94 2.06
N THR A 115 -6.43 12.74 2.95
CA THR A 115 -7.12 13.54 3.96
C THR A 115 -6.52 14.95 4.04
N LYS A 116 -7.28 15.93 4.55
CA LYS A 116 -6.83 17.33 4.70
C LYS A 116 -7.48 18.01 5.91
N LYS A 117 -6.94 19.20 6.24
CA LYS A 117 -7.28 20.03 7.42
C LYS A 117 -6.88 19.35 8.73
N PRO A 118 -5.62 19.49 9.15
CA PRO A 118 -5.11 18.81 10.34
C PRO A 118 -5.87 19.27 11.59
N THR A 119 -6.26 18.30 12.41
CA THR A 119 -6.82 18.54 13.75
C THR A 119 -5.69 18.47 14.79
N PRO A 120 -5.91 18.95 16.03
CA PRO A 120 -4.93 18.77 17.10
C PRO A 120 -4.88 17.33 17.66
N HIS A 121 -5.75 16.43 17.20
CA HIS A 121 -5.85 15.06 17.69
C HIS A 121 -4.86 14.13 16.96
N LYS A 122 -4.36 13.12 17.67
CA LYS A 122 -3.44 12.12 17.10
C LYS A 122 -3.84 10.70 17.48
N ILE A 123 -3.52 9.74 16.62
CA ILE A 123 -3.73 8.31 16.83
C ILE A 123 -2.42 7.55 16.63
N LEU A 124 -2.17 6.52 17.44
CA LEU A 124 -1.06 5.60 17.33
C LEU A 124 -1.56 4.29 16.71
N LEU A 125 -1.01 3.94 15.56
CA LEU A 125 -1.37 2.74 14.81
C LEU A 125 -0.12 1.93 14.50
N ASP A 126 -0.17 0.61 14.66
CA ASP A 126 0.81 -0.27 14.02
C ASP A 126 0.15 -0.89 12.79
N THR A 127 0.74 -0.67 11.62
CA THR A 127 0.25 -1.24 10.36
C THR A 127 1.36 -2.04 9.72
N ARG A 128 1.05 -3.30 9.42
CA ARG A 128 2.00 -4.25 8.84
C ARG A 128 1.26 -5.21 7.94
N PHE A 129 1.95 -5.75 6.95
CA PHE A 129 1.44 -6.91 6.25
C PHE A 129 2.24 -8.15 6.61
N GLU A 130 1.53 -9.24 6.82
CA GLU A 130 2.12 -10.55 7.08
C GLU A 130 2.19 -11.32 5.76
N LEU A 131 3.37 -11.88 5.49
CA LEU A 131 3.50 -12.78 4.37
C LEU A 131 2.77 -14.08 4.70
N PRO A 132 1.97 -14.63 3.77
CA PRO A 132 1.49 -15.99 3.90
C PRO A 132 2.66 -16.91 4.24
N PHE A 133 2.48 -17.88 5.14
CA PHE A 133 3.54 -18.78 5.61
C PHE A 133 4.42 -19.30 4.45
N GLY A 134 3.79 -19.62 3.32
CA GLY A 134 4.44 -20.01 2.08
C GLY A 134 5.40 -19.03 1.40
N PHE A 135 5.14 -17.72 1.46
CA PHE A 135 6.05 -16.70 0.94
C PHE A 135 7.27 -16.49 1.84
N ARG A 136 7.11 -16.74 3.15
CA ARG A 136 8.25 -16.76 4.09
C ARG A 136 9.25 -17.85 3.67
N VAL A 137 8.76 -19.04 3.31
CA VAL A 137 9.57 -20.14 2.75
C VAL A 137 10.29 -19.73 1.47
N ALA A 138 9.57 -19.10 0.56
CA ALA A 138 10.06 -18.76 -0.77
C ALA A 138 11.14 -17.66 -0.69
N ALA A 139 10.95 -16.64 0.16
CA ALA A 139 11.94 -15.62 0.47
C ALA A 139 13.20 -16.22 1.12
N VAL A 140 13.04 -17.15 2.07
CA VAL A 140 14.16 -17.90 2.67
C VAL A 140 14.89 -18.73 1.61
N LEU A 141 14.19 -19.43 0.72
CA LEU A 141 14.81 -20.21 -0.36
C LEU A 141 15.58 -19.33 -1.36
N VAL A 142 15.05 -18.15 -1.70
CA VAL A 142 15.73 -17.16 -2.54
C VAL A 142 16.98 -16.63 -1.84
N CYS A 143 16.90 -16.29 -0.55
CA CYS A 143 18.06 -15.89 0.25
C CYS A 143 19.11 -17.00 0.31
N ILE A 144 18.72 -18.25 0.54
CA ILE A 144 19.62 -19.42 0.53
C ILE A 144 20.26 -19.59 -0.87
N ARG A 145 19.49 -19.48 -1.96
CA ARG A 145 20.01 -19.57 -3.34
C ARG A 145 21.01 -18.45 -3.66
N LYS A 146 20.72 -17.20 -3.26
CA LYS A 146 21.64 -16.07 -3.40
C LYS A 146 22.91 -16.27 -2.55
N LYS A 147 22.79 -16.80 -1.33
CA LYS A 147 23.92 -17.14 -0.46
C LYS A 147 24.75 -18.31 -1.02
N LYS A 148 24.12 -19.28 -1.70
CA LYS A 148 24.79 -20.42 -2.35
C LYS A 148 25.68 -20.00 -3.54
N ARG A 149 25.47 -18.81 -4.10
CA ARG A 149 26.34 -18.19 -5.13
C ARG A 149 27.54 -17.44 -4.56
N SER A 150 27.61 -17.20 -3.24
CA SER A 150 28.70 -16.46 -2.58
C SER A 150 29.28 -17.28 -1.44
N THR A 151 30.31 -18.08 -1.77
CA THR A 151 31.37 -18.62 -0.89
C THR A 151 31.01 -19.18 0.51
N SER A 152 31.23 -20.50 0.63
CA SER A 152 31.85 -21.23 1.76
C SER A 152 31.64 -20.70 3.19
N SER A 153 30.46 -21.00 3.77
CA SER A 153 30.35 -21.39 5.19
C SER A 153 28.99 -22.04 5.42
N ARG A 154 28.96 -23.38 5.35
CA ARG A 154 27.78 -24.21 5.59
C ARG A 154 27.57 -24.43 7.09
N LYS A 155 27.31 -23.39 7.87
CA LYS A 155 26.80 -23.58 9.24
C LYS A 155 26.29 -22.27 9.81
N LEU A 156 25.09 -21.84 9.41
CA LEU A 156 24.27 -21.01 10.30
C LEU A 156 22.80 -21.04 9.87
N MET A 157 21.95 -21.35 10.84
CA MET A 157 20.52 -21.04 10.94
C MET A 157 19.57 -21.74 9.96
N LEU A 158 19.34 -23.03 10.21
CA LEU A 158 18.07 -23.71 9.90
C LEU A 158 17.46 -24.28 11.19
N LYS A 159 17.64 -23.61 12.32
CA LYS A 159 16.95 -24.04 13.54
C LYS A 159 15.56 -23.42 13.55
N GLU A 160 14.59 -24.30 13.29
CA GLU A 160 13.16 -24.19 13.62
C GLU A 160 12.31 -23.28 12.72
N ILE A 161 12.14 -23.71 11.47
CA ILE A 161 10.83 -23.58 10.82
C ILE A 161 10.48 -24.97 10.26
N ASP A 162 9.48 -25.63 10.85
CA ASP A 162 9.00 -26.94 10.42
C ASP A 162 8.04 -26.74 9.23
N ILE A 163 8.58 -26.75 8.01
CA ILE A 163 7.84 -26.45 6.78
C ILE A 163 7.60 -27.76 6.01
N PRO A 164 6.34 -28.11 5.68
CA PRO A 164 6.05 -29.23 4.80
C PRO A 164 6.64 -29.06 3.39
N GLU A 165 7.32 -30.08 2.86
CA GLU A 165 8.01 -30.04 1.56
C GLU A 165 7.06 -29.77 0.38
N GLU A 166 5.78 -30.13 0.51
CA GLU A 166 4.75 -29.85 -0.50
C GLU A 166 4.45 -28.36 -0.64
N GLU A 167 4.36 -27.64 0.47
CA GLU A 167 4.15 -26.20 0.47
C GLU A 167 5.35 -25.48 -0.14
N ALA A 168 6.57 -25.87 0.23
CA ALA A 168 7.80 -25.31 -0.33
C ALA A 168 7.87 -25.48 -1.86
N ARG A 169 7.48 -26.65 -2.38
CA ARG A 169 7.44 -26.92 -3.84
C ARG A 169 6.39 -26.08 -4.55
N TYR A 170 5.19 -25.94 -3.97
CA TYR A 170 4.12 -25.11 -4.52
C TYR A 170 4.58 -23.65 -4.67
N TRP A 171 5.17 -23.07 -3.63
CA TRP A 171 5.61 -21.67 -3.63
C TRP A 171 6.84 -21.43 -4.51
N THR A 172 7.76 -22.39 -4.59
CA THR A 172 8.89 -22.34 -5.52
C THR A 172 8.39 -22.26 -6.97
N LYS A 173 7.47 -23.15 -7.36
CA LYS A 173 6.89 -23.17 -8.71
C LYS A 173 6.07 -21.90 -9.01
N LYS A 174 5.41 -21.34 -8.00
CA LYS A 174 4.62 -20.10 -8.14
C LYS A 174 5.51 -18.86 -8.28
N LEU A 175 6.60 -18.76 -7.52
CA LEU A 175 7.60 -17.70 -7.68
C LEU A 175 8.26 -17.74 -9.06
N GLU A 176 8.66 -18.92 -9.54
CA GLU A 176 9.27 -19.07 -10.87
C GLU A 176 8.33 -18.59 -11.97
N ARG A 177 7.02 -18.89 -11.85
CA ARG A 177 5.99 -18.38 -12.76
C ARG A 177 5.87 -16.86 -12.71
N ILE A 178 5.94 -16.25 -11.52
CA ILE A 178 5.83 -14.79 -11.36
C ILE A 178 7.06 -14.09 -11.94
N ASN A 179 8.27 -14.53 -11.62
CA ASN A 179 9.50 -13.96 -12.17
C ASN A 179 9.60 -14.16 -13.70
N SER A 180 9.09 -15.28 -14.24
CA SER A 180 9.01 -15.50 -15.69
C SER A 180 8.01 -14.58 -16.40
N LEU A 181 7.06 -13.98 -15.67
CA LEU A 181 6.10 -13.03 -16.20
C LEU A 181 6.58 -11.58 -16.06
N GLU A 182 7.45 -11.28 -15.10
CA GLU A 182 8.10 -9.97 -14.93
C GLU A 182 9.19 -9.70 -15.99
N ASP A 183 9.90 -10.73 -16.46
CA ASP A 183 10.85 -10.61 -17.60
C ASP A 183 10.18 -10.26 -18.94
N ARG A 184 8.84 -10.20 -18.99
CA ARG A 184 8.06 -9.86 -20.19
C ARG A 184 7.35 -8.51 -20.12
N ALA A 185 7.59 -7.72 -19.07
CA ALA A 185 7.02 -6.38 -18.90
C ALA A 185 7.99 -5.23 -19.20
N GLU A 186 9.14 -5.49 -19.83
CA GLU A 186 9.85 -4.46 -20.61
C GLU A 186 9.18 -4.31 -21.98
N TYR A 187 7.99 -3.70 -21.99
CA TYR A 187 7.43 -3.17 -23.24
C TYR A 187 8.12 -1.83 -23.52
N SER A 188 9.22 -1.94 -24.28
CA SER A 188 9.92 -0.88 -25.01
C SER A 188 9.11 0.40 -25.22
N PHE A 189 9.44 1.44 -24.45
CA PHE A 189 9.12 2.82 -24.80
C PHE A 189 10.43 3.55 -25.16
N SER A 190 10.52 3.88 -26.45
CA SER A 190 11.39 4.90 -27.05
C SER A 190 12.90 4.67 -27.02
N GLU A 191 13.44 4.13 -28.11
CA GLU A 191 14.47 4.80 -28.93
C GLU A 191 14.76 3.95 -30.18
N GLU A 192 14.10 4.27 -31.30
CA GLU A 192 14.61 3.91 -32.63
C GLU A 192 14.75 5.20 -33.45
N VAL A 193 15.79 5.95 -33.09
CA VAL A 193 16.40 6.95 -33.96
C VAL A 193 17.13 6.19 -35.05
N GLN A 194 16.45 5.92 -36.18
CA GLN A 194 17.08 5.78 -37.50
C GLN A 194 16.01 5.71 -38.59
N LYS A 195 15.55 6.89 -39.04
CA LYS A 195 14.92 7.02 -40.36
C LYS A 195 15.84 7.84 -41.26
N LYS A 196 16.42 7.10 -42.23
CA LYS A 196 16.82 7.41 -43.61
C LYS A 196 17.04 8.89 -44.02
N PRO A 197 18.07 9.18 -44.86
CA PRO A 197 18.28 10.52 -45.40
C PRO A 197 17.14 10.96 -46.33
N LEU A 198 16.82 12.25 -46.27
CA LEU A 198 15.87 12.97 -47.11
C LEU A 198 16.35 13.04 -48.58
N PRO A 199 15.48 12.88 -49.58
CA PRO A 199 15.78 13.30 -50.94
C PRO A 199 15.67 14.83 -51.07
N THR A 200 16.70 15.43 -51.65
CA THR A 200 16.78 16.85 -52.00
C THR A 200 15.69 17.22 -53.00
N ALA A 201 14.70 18.01 -52.57
CA ALA A 201 13.77 18.68 -53.47
C ALA A 201 14.44 19.95 -54.02
N ALA A 202 14.57 20.04 -55.34
CA ALA A 202 15.00 21.25 -56.02
C ALA A 202 13.93 22.34 -55.84
N SER A 203 14.31 23.41 -55.15
CA SER A 203 13.59 24.67 -55.09
C SER A 203 13.75 25.39 -56.43
N GLN A 204 12.66 25.54 -57.20
CA GLN A 204 12.48 26.67 -58.12
C GLN A 204 10.98 26.99 -58.25
N CYS A 205 10.52 27.96 -57.45
CA CYS A 205 9.37 28.79 -57.81
C CYS A 205 9.90 29.99 -58.60
N LEU A 206 9.48 30.15 -59.85
CA LEU A 206 9.44 31.44 -60.54
C LEU A 206 8.07 31.56 -61.22
N GLY A 207 7.45 32.72 -61.00
CA GLY A 207 6.06 33.00 -61.30
C GLY A 207 5.74 33.29 -62.76
N ALA A 208 4.44 33.46 -62.95
CA ALA A 208 3.67 33.71 -64.16
C ALA A 208 4.16 34.87 -65.05
N MET A 209 3.98 34.75 -66.37
CA MET A 209 2.99 35.55 -67.12
C MET A 209 2.86 35.17 -68.61
N SER A 210 1.65 35.43 -69.12
CA SER A 210 1.20 35.57 -70.51
C SER A 210 0.71 34.33 -71.27
N ALA A 211 -0.61 34.26 -71.49
CA ALA A 211 -1.20 34.15 -72.82
C ALA A 211 -2.69 34.55 -72.77
N GLN A 212 -3.01 35.62 -73.49
CA GLN A 212 -4.36 36.12 -73.75
C GLN A 212 -5.14 35.15 -74.66
N TYR A 213 -6.43 35.01 -74.40
CA TYR A 213 -7.45 34.72 -75.42
C TYR A 213 -8.81 35.26 -74.94
N ARG A 214 -9.02 36.57 -75.07
CA ARG A 214 -10.14 37.24 -75.77
C ARG A 214 -10.08 38.75 -75.57
#